data_AF-K1ZM27-F1
#
_entry.id   AF-K1ZM27-F1
#
_cell.length_a   1.000
_cell.length_b   1.000
_cell.length_c   1.000
_cell.angle_alpha   90.00
_cell.angle_beta   90.00
_cell.angle_gamma   90.00
#
_symmetry.space_group_name_H-M   'P 1'
#
loop_
_entity.id
_entity.type
_entity.pdbx_description
1 polymer ?
#
loop_
_entity_poly.entity_id
_entity_poly.type
_entity_poly.pdbx_seq_one_letter_code
_entity_poly.pdbx_strand_id
1 'polypeptide(L)'
;MTDSELISVEHVLEGGSIDVNGRGTLITSTDCLLNDNRQMGVSRQKIEELFHRYLGIRQVIWAQGQIKGDDTDGHIDDAVRFVGPRQVVCIAEKRAQDVNYESLRCLKESLAHIKDQDGEPIAVAELPMPNPVEFEGQRMPASYANFLITNKKILVPVYGCDQDQEALKIIGSFFPDRKAVGIDCCALVTGFGSIHCVSMHVPV
;
A
#
# COMPACT_ATOMS: atom_id res chain seq x y z
N MET A 1 -3.29 -12.17 -26.79
CA MET A 1 -3.47 -12.92 -25.54
C MET A 1 -2.18 -13.69 -25.36
N THR A 2 -1.41 -13.37 -24.33
CA THR A 2 -0.25 -14.17 -23.96
C THR A 2 -0.75 -15.56 -23.55
N ASP A 3 -0.06 -16.62 -23.96
CA ASP A 3 -0.31 -17.99 -23.48
C ASP A 3 0.11 -18.08 -22.01
N SER A 4 -0.69 -17.48 -21.13
CA SER A 4 -0.43 -17.46 -19.69
C SER A 4 -0.96 -18.74 -19.06
N GLU A 5 -0.11 -19.46 -18.33
CA GLU A 5 -0.48 -20.62 -17.52
C GLU A 5 -1.09 -20.17 -16.18
N LEU A 6 -2.20 -20.80 -15.77
CA LEU A 6 -2.80 -20.59 -14.45
C LEU A 6 -2.16 -21.55 -13.44
N ILE A 7 -1.48 -20.99 -12.43
CA ILE A 7 -0.94 -21.75 -11.29
C ILE A 7 -1.88 -21.55 -10.10
N SER A 8 -2.49 -22.63 -9.62
CA SER A 8 -3.30 -22.61 -8.40
C SER A 8 -2.43 -22.81 -7.16
N VAL A 9 -2.61 -21.95 -6.16
CA VAL A 9 -1.92 -22.00 -4.87
C VAL A 9 -2.97 -22.08 -3.77
N GLU A 10 -2.87 -23.07 -2.88
CA GLU A 10 -3.78 -23.24 -1.75
C GLU A 10 -3.39 -22.30 -0.58
N HIS A 11 -3.53 -21.00 -0.81
CA HIS A 11 -3.27 -19.92 0.16
C HIS A 11 -4.14 -18.71 -0.18
N VAL A 12 -4.74 -18.09 0.84
CA VAL A 12 -5.53 -16.86 0.66
C VAL A 12 -4.58 -15.67 0.59
N LEU A 13 -4.66 -14.88 -0.48
CA LEU A 13 -3.84 -13.69 -0.68
C LEU A 13 -4.56 -12.71 -1.62
N GLU A 14 -4.71 -11.47 -1.18
CA GLU A 14 -5.23 -10.37 -1.99
C GLU A 14 -4.07 -9.50 -2.54
N GLY A 15 -4.19 -9.02 -3.78
CA GLY A 15 -3.15 -8.19 -4.41
C GLY A 15 -2.81 -6.91 -3.65
N GLY A 16 -3.79 -6.30 -2.96
CA GLY A 16 -3.59 -5.10 -2.14
C GLY A 16 -2.83 -5.34 -0.83
N SER A 17 -2.70 -6.61 -0.40
CA SER A 17 -1.99 -6.97 0.84
C SER A 17 -0.46 -6.98 0.69
N ILE A 18 0.05 -6.85 -0.54
CA ILE A 18 1.49 -6.89 -0.86
C ILE A 18 1.87 -5.78 -1.85
N ASP A 19 3.10 -5.27 -1.74
CA ASP A 19 3.69 -4.35 -2.71
C ASP A 19 5.17 -4.72 -2.94
N VAL A 20 5.64 -4.70 -4.19
CA VAL A 20 6.96 -5.26 -4.58
C VAL A 20 7.85 -4.25 -5.28
N ASN A 21 9.15 -4.31 -5.03
CA ASN A 21 10.13 -3.43 -5.67
C ASN A 21 10.62 -3.92 -7.06
N GLY A 22 10.14 -5.08 -7.51
CA GLY A 22 10.56 -5.71 -8.77
C GLY A 22 11.98 -6.28 -8.77
N ARG A 23 12.66 -6.33 -7.62
CA ARG A 23 14.06 -6.82 -7.48
C ARG A 23 14.23 -7.94 -6.45
N GLY A 24 13.15 -8.33 -5.78
CA GLY A 24 13.13 -9.41 -4.79
C GLY A 24 12.80 -8.96 -3.36
N THR A 25 12.40 -7.70 -3.15
CA THR A 25 11.81 -7.24 -1.89
C THR A 25 10.31 -7.03 -2.03
N LEU A 26 9.58 -7.49 -1.02
CA LEU A 26 8.15 -7.31 -0.84
C LEU A 26 7.91 -6.63 0.52
N ILE A 27 6.99 -5.67 0.57
CA ILE A 27 6.44 -5.13 1.82
C ILE A 27 5.01 -5.63 1.95
N THR A 28 4.65 -6.04 3.15
CA THR A 28 3.29 -6.46 3.52
C THR A 28 2.95 -5.99 4.93
N SER A 29 1.69 -6.15 5.32
CA SER A 29 1.18 -5.85 6.65
C SER A 29 1.14 -7.10 7.51
N THR A 30 1.69 -6.98 8.72
CA THR A 30 1.57 -8.01 9.76
C THR A 30 0.12 -8.22 10.15
N ASP A 31 -0.64 -7.13 10.25
CA ASP A 31 -2.04 -7.14 10.70
C ASP A 31 -2.95 -7.87 9.71
N CYS A 32 -2.64 -7.82 8.42
CA CYS A 32 -3.42 -8.49 7.38
C CYS A 32 -3.02 -9.97 7.23
N LEU A 33 -1.75 -10.26 6.90
CA LEU A 33 -1.37 -11.62 6.47
C LEU A 33 -1.22 -12.63 7.60
N LEU A 34 -1.09 -12.17 8.85
CA LEU A 34 -1.09 -13.06 10.03
C LEU A 34 -2.44 -13.06 10.75
N ASN A 35 -3.48 -12.47 10.17
CA ASN A 35 -4.82 -12.54 10.71
C ASN A 35 -5.40 -13.95 10.51
N ASP A 36 -5.93 -14.54 11.58
CA ASP A 36 -6.56 -15.86 11.54
C ASP A 36 -7.78 -15.92 10.61
N ASN A 37 -8.39 -14.76 10.30
CA ASN A 37 -9.49 -14.67 9.34
C ASN A 37 -9.05 -14.89 7.88
N ARG A 38 -7.75 -14.75 7.57
CA ARG A 38 -7.19 -15.05 6.23
C ARG A 38 -6.93 -16.53 6.10
N GLN A 39 -6.08 -17.05 6.98
CA GLN A 39 -5.78 -18.47 7.03
C GLN A 39 -5.30 -18.86 8.43
N MET A 40 -6.21 -19.45 9.20
CA MET A 40 -5.95 -19.88 10.57
C MET A 40 -4.68 -20.72 10.69
N GLY A 41 -3.80 -20.32 11.59
CA GLY A 41 -2.59 -21.09 11.94
C GLY A 41 -1.48 -21.07 10.89
N VAL A 42 -1.54 -20.21 9.87
CA VAL A 42 -0.42 -20.04 8.93
C VAL A 42 0.74 -19.33 9.62
N SER A 43 1.96 -19.86 9.47
CA SER A 43 3.15 -19.20 10.01
C SER A 43 3.71 -18.17 9.05
N ARG A 44 4.36 -17.14 9.61
CA ARG A 44 5.14 -16.16 8.83
C ARG A 44 6.14 -16.83 7.88
N GLN A 45 6.88 -17.84 8.37
CA GLN A 45 7.83 -18.60 7.56
C GLN A 45 7.15 -19.25 6.35
N LYS A 46 5.94 -19.82 6.53
CA LYS A 46 5.19 -20.45 5.45
C LYS A 46 4.80 -19.45 4.36
N ILE A 47 4.38 -18.25 4.76
CA ILE A 47 4.05 -17.16 3.82
C ILE A 47 5.31 -16.72 3.05
N GLU A 48 6.44 -16.53 3.74
CA GLU A 48 7.71 -16.17 3.12
C GLU A 48 8.20 -17.24 2.13
N GLU A 49 8.01 -18.54 2.42
CA GLU A 49 8.30 -19.64 1.49
C GLU A 49 7.43 -19.59 0.22
N LEU A 50 6.15 -19.20 0.35
CA LEU A 50 5.25 -19.03 -0.80
C LEU A 50 5.68 -17.85 -1.66
N PHE A 51 5.99 -16.70 -1.05
CA PHE A 51 6.50 -15.53 -1.77
C PHE A 51 7.83 -15.83 -2.46
N HIS A 52 8.72 -16.59 -1.84
CA HIS A 52 9.95 -17.03 -2.47
C HIS A 52 9.66 -17.90 -3.71
N ARG A 53 8.80 -18.91 -3.55
CA ARG A 53 8.51 -19.88 -4.61
C ARG A 53 7.79 -19.28 -5.81
N TYR A 54 6.76 -18.47 -5.56
CA TYR A 54 5.83 -18.02 -6.61
C TYR A 54 6.08 -16.59 -7.08
N LEU A 55 6.67 -15.74 -6.24
CA LEU A 55 6.92 -14.32 -6.55
C LEU A 55 8.42 -13.98 -6.65
N GLY A 56 9.32 -14.94 -6.43
CA GLY A 56 10.78 -14.73 -6.50
C GLY A 56 11.33 -13.82 -5.40
N ILE A 57 10.59 -13.65 -4.30
CA ILE A 57 10.95 -12.76 -3.21
C ILE A 57 12.07 -13.37 -2.36
N ARG A 58 13.04 -12.54 -1.98
CA ARG A 58 14.19 -12.89 -1.12
C ARG A 58 14.16 -12.17 0.21
N GLN A 59 13.45 -11.05 0.29
CA GLN A 59 13.33 -10.23 1.50
C GLN A 59 11.89 -9.78 1.67
N VAL A 60 11.31 -10.06 2.83
CA VAL A 60 9.96 -9.62 3.19
C VAL A 60 10.05 -8.65 4.36
N ILE A 61 9.49 -7.46 4.15
CA ILE A 61 9.37 -6.42 5.15
C ILE A 61 7.94 -6.47 5.68
N TRP A 62 7.82 -6.60 6.99
CA TRP A 62 6.54 -6.71 7.68
C TRP A 62 6.26 -5.40 8.40
N ALA A 63 5.47 -4.56 7.77
CA ALA A 63 4.99 -3.30 8.33
C ALA A 63 3.92 -3.57 9.40
N GLN A 64 3.74 -2.60 10.30
CA GLN A 64 2.72 -2.64 11.35
C GLN A 64 1.96 -1.33 11.34
N GLY A 65 0.64 -1.38 11.36
CA GLY A 65 -0.18 -0.18 11.38
C GLY A 65 -1.28 -0.21 10.32
N GLN A 66 -2.39 0.41 10.67
CA GLN A 66 -3.63 0.42 9.91
C GLN A 66 -4.22 1.83 9.85
N ILE A 67 -5.08 2.07 8.87
CA ILE A 67 -5.93 3.26 8.83
C ILE A 67 -7.33 2.92 9.32
N LYS A 68 -7.97 3.87 10.00
CA LYS A 68 -9.33 3.74 10.50
C LYS A 68 -10.30 3.69 9.33
N GLY A 69 -11.23 2.74 9.40
CA GLY A 69 -12.29 2.57 8.40
C GLY A 69 -11.97 1.49 7.38
N ASP A 70 -10.73 0.99 7.37
CA ASP A 70 -10.31 -0.13 6.55
C ASP A 70 -11.04 -1.43 6.96
N ASP A 71 -11.57 -2.13 5.98
CA ASP A 71 -12.27 -3.43 6.11
C ASP A 71 -11.40 -4.62 5.66
N THR A 72 -10.15 -4.34 5.27
CA THR A 72 -9.20 -5.32 4.73
C THR A 72 -8.19 -5.84 5.76
N ASP A 73 -8.36 -5.50 7.05
CA ASP A 73 -7.42 -5.85 8.12
C ASP A 73 -6.01 -5.26 7.93
N GLY A 74 -5.88 -4.13 7.25
CA GLY A 74 -4.63 -3.40 7.09
C GLY A 74 -3.89 -3.74 5.81
N HIS A 75 -4.56 -3.71 4.64
CA HIS A 75 -3.84 -3.85 3.38
C HIS A 75 -2.72 -2.82 3.25
N ILE A 76 -1.58 -3.27 2.69
CA ILE A 76 -0.39 -2.44 2.60
C ILE A 76 -0.57 -1.32 1.56
N ASP A 77 -1.43 -1.51 0.57
CA ASP A 77 -1.64 -0.54 -0.51
C ASP A 77 -2.32 0.76 -0.08
N ASP A 78 -2.95 0.77 1.09
CA ASP A 78 -3.45 1.98 1.76
C ASP A 78 -2.43 2.67 2.67
N ALA A 79 -1.28 2.05 2.91
CA ALA A 79 -0.32 2.48 3.91
C ALA A 79 1.08 2.79 3.35
N VAL A 80 1.64 1.89 2.52
CA VAL A 80 3.04 1.94 2.06
C VAL A 80 3.15 1.45 0.62
N ARG A 81 3.79 2.22 -0.26
CA ARG A 81 4.01 1.84 -1.67
C ARG A 81 5.44 2.05 -2.10
N PHE A 82 6.00 1.12 -2.87
CA PHE A 82 7.23 1.36 -3.61
C PHE A 82 7.02 2.42 -4.69
N VAL A 83 7.89 3.42 -4.68
CA VAL A 83 7.99 4.46 -5.71
C VAL A 83 9.31 4.38 -6.49
N GLY A 84 10.12 3.38 -6.15
CA GLY A 84 11.33 2.99 -6.84
C GLY A 84 11.95 1.75 -6.19
N PRO A 85 13.06 1.23 -6.73
CA PRO A 85 13.66 -0.02 -6.22
C PRO A 85 14.11 0.00 -4.76
N ARG A 86 14.40 1.19 -4.22
CA ARG A 86 14.87 1.44 -2.84
C ARG A 86 14.21 2.66 -2.21
N GLN A 87 13.00 2.96 -2.63
CA GLN A 87 12.26 4.12 -2.14
C GLN A 87 10.81 3.74 -1.96
N VAL A 88 10.25 4.08 -0.81
CA VAL A 88 8.84 3.92 -0.50
C VAL A 88 8.26 5.24 -0.05
N VAL A 89 6.96 5.38 -0.27
CA VAL A 89 6.13 6.37 0.42
C VAL A 89 5.29 5.66 1.47
N CYS A 90 5.11 6.28 2.63
CA CYS A 90 4.19 5.81 3.67
C CYS A 90 3.25 6.93 4.12
N ILE A 91 2.01 6.58 4.44
CA ILE A 91 1.03 7.53 4.94
C ILE A 91 1.34 7.94 6.38
N ALA A 92 1.17 9.23 6.67
CA ALA A 92 1.43 9.82 7.98
C ALA A 92 0.32 10.80 8.37
N GLU A 93 -0.15 10.68 9.61
CA GLU A 93 -1.09 11.61 10.21
C GLU A 93 -0.33 12.62 11.07
N LYS A 94 -0.51 13.91 10.78
CA LYS A 94 0.16 15.02 11.51
C LYS A 94 -0.67 15.49 12.71
N ARG A 95 -1.96 15.17 12.76
CA ARG A 95 -2.88 15.57 13.83
C ARG A 95 -2.83 14.57 14.98
N ALA A 96 -2.18 14.96 16.08
CA ALA A 96 -2.02 14.11 17.27
C ALA A 96 -3.34 13.59 17.87
N GLN A 97 -4.45 14.28 17.61
CA GLN A 97 -5.78 13.93 18.08
C GLN A 97 -6.57 13.01 17.13
N ASP A 98 -6.12 12.77 15.90
CA ASP A 98 -6.79 11.84 14.99
C ASP A 98 -6.47 10.39 15.40
N VAL A 99 -7.47 9.52 15.27
CA VAL A 99 -7.39 8.10 15.64
C VAL A 99 -6.27 7.35 14.92
N ASN A 100 -5.85 7.81 13.74
CA ASN A 100 -4.77 7.20 12.96
C ASN A 100 -3.37 7.56 13.46
N TYR A 101 -3.23 8.58 14.32
CA TYR A 101 -1.93 9.15 14.65
C TYR A 101 -0.94 8.11 15.20
N GLU A 102 -1.31 7.38 16.27
CA GLU A 102 -0.37 6.40 16.85
C GLU A 102 -0.19 5.17 15.96
N SER A 103 -1.23 4.73 15.26
CA SER A 103 -1.12 3.62 14.31
C SER A 103 -0.10 3.93 13.20
N LEU A 104 -0.18 5.12 12.61
CA LEU A 104 0.71 5.54 11.52
C LEU A 104 2.11 5.94 12.02
N ARG A 105 2.23 6.34 13.30
CA ARG A 105 3.52 6.49 13.94
C ARG A 105 4.22 5.13 14.09
N CYS A 106 3.51 4.09 14.57
CA CYS A 106 4.04 2.73 14.62
C CYS A 106 4.46 2.23 13.23
N LEU A 107 3.66 2.53 12.19
CA LEU A 107 4.02 2.25 10.80
C LEU A 107 5.36 2.86 10.43
N LYS A 108 5.53 4.16 10.65
CA LYS A 108 6.78 4.85 10.37
C LYS A 108 7.97 4.26 11.15
N GLU A 109 7.78 3.93 12.42
CA GLU A 109 8.82 3.31 13.26
C GLU A 109 9.22 1.93 12.70
N SER A 110 8.26 1.12 12.23
CA SER A 110 8.53 -0.18 11.61
C SER A 110 9.35 -0.08 10.29
N LEU A 111 9.30 1.09 9.64
CA LEU A 111 9.99 1.36 8.37
C LEU A 111 11.32 2.11 8.55
N ALA A 112 11.72 2.52 9.76
CA ALA A 112 12.85 3.44 9.95
C ALA A 112 14.21 2.88 9.46
N HIS A 113 14.39 1.56 9.48
CA HIS A 113 15.67 0.90 9.20
C HIS A 113 15.53 -0.30 8.25
N ILE A 114 14.50 -0.31 7.40
CA ILE A 114 14.28 -1.39 6.46
C ILE A 114 15.37 -1.43 5.38
N LYS A 115 15.66 -2.65 4.93
CA LYS A 115 16.68 -2.93 3.91
C LYS A 115 16.09 -3.81 2.81
N ASP A 116 16.62 -3.64 1.61
CA ASP A 116 16.25 -4.44 0.45
C ASP A 116 16.88 -5.83 0.48
N GLN A 117 16.62 -6.60 -0.57
CA GLN A 117 17.10 -7.97 -0.76
C GLN A 117 18.62 -8.13 -0.85
N ASP A 118 19.35 -7.02 -1.05
CA ASP A 118 20.81 -7.00 -1.13
C ASP A 118 21.43 -6.35 0.13
N GLY A 119 20.62 -6.01 1.14
CA GLY A 119 21.05 -5.41 2.40
C GLY A 119 21.20 -3.88 2.35
N GLU A 120 20.77 -3.24 1.27
CA GLU A 120 20.85 -1.79 1.08
C GLU A 120 19.67 -1.08 1.74
N PRO A 121 19.87 0.10 2.37
CA PRO A 121 18.78 0.85 2.98
C PRO A 121 17.69 1.25 1.96
N ILE A 122 16.43 1.19 2.39
CA ILE A 122 15.30 1.73 1.62
C ILE A 122 14.93 3.09 2.22
N ALA A 123 14.88 4.12 1.38
CA ALA A 123 14.45 5.46 1.81
C ALA A 123 12.93 5.53 1.95
N VAL A 124 12.46 6.20 3.00
CA VAL A 124 11.03 6.35 3.31
C VAL A 124 10.67 7.83 3.24
N ALA A 125 9.66 8.17 2.44
CA ALA A 125 9.06 9.50 2.39
C ALA A 125 7.62 9.45 2.90
N GLU A 126 7.14 10.55 3.46
CA GLU A 126 5.78 10.63 3.99
C GLU A 126 4.79 11.18 2.97
N LEU A 127 3.59 10.61 2.96
CA LEU A 127 2.39 11.19 2.37
C LEU A 127 1.47 11.69 3.49
N PRO A 128 0.85 12.87 3.34
CA PRO A 128 -0.11 13.34 4.33
C PRO A 128 -1.35 12.45 4.34
N MET A 129 -2.04 12.34 5.48
CA MET A 129 -3.43 11.87 5.50
C MET A 129 -4.37 12.94 4.92
N PRO A 130 -5.42 12.56 4.16
CA PRO A 130 -6.49 13.47 3.80
C PRO A 130 -7.29 13.92 5.03
N ASN A 131 -8.19 14.88 4.85
CA ASN A 131 -9.21 15.12 5.85
C ASN A 131 -10.09 13.86 6.05
N PRO A 132 -10.65 13.65 7.26
CA PRO A 132 -11.61 12.58 7.49
C PRO A 132 -12.72 12.57 6.44
N VAL A 133 -12.88 11.44 5.76
CA VAL A 133 -14.04 11.19 4.91
C VAL A 133 -15.00 10.33 5.72
N GLU A 134 -16.25 10.78 5.84
CA GLU A 134 -17.31 10.05 6.54
C GLU A 134 -18.47 9.75 5.59
N PHE A 135 -18.99 8.53 5.69
CA PHE A 135 -20.17 8.10 4.96
C PHE A 135 -21.05 7.27 5.89
N GLU A 136 -22.34 7.61 5.97
CA GLU A 136 -23.31 6.95 6.85
C GLU A 136 -22.86 6.82 8.33
N GLY A 137 -22.12 7.81 8.83
CA GLY A 137 -21.60 7.84 10.20
C GLY A 137 -20.37 6.97 10.43
N GLN A 138 -19.78 6.39 9.38
CA GLN A 138 -18.56 5.61 9.43
C GLN A 138 -17.38 6.37 8.78
N ARG A 139 -16.20 6.28 9.39
CA ARG A 139 -14.95 6.78 8.81
C ARG A 139 -14.54 5.89 7.65
N MET A 140 -14.28 6.48 6.49
CA MET A 140 -13.85 5.78 5.27
C MET A 140 -12.31 5.71 5.19
N PRO A 141 -11.75 4.64 4.58
CA PRO A 141 -10.30 4.43 4.45
C PRO A 141 -9.69 5.29 3.34
N ALA A 142 -9.86 6.61 3.40
CA ALA A 142 -9.28 7.53 2.43
C ALA A 142 -7.75 7.61 2.60
N SER A 143 -7.00 7.27 1.54
CA SER A 143 -5.54 7.26 1.53
C SER A 143 -4.98 7.61 0.16
N TYR A 144 -4.01 8.54 0.12
CA TYR A 144 -3.27 8.83 -1.11
C TYR A 144 -2.32 7.71 -1.54
N ALA A 145 -1.98 6.75 -0.65
CA ALA A 145 -1.16 5.60 -0.99
C ALA A 145 -1.87 4.63 -1.94
N ASN A 146 -3.20 4.67 -2.01
CA ASN A 146 -4.00 3.86 -2.93
C ASN A 146 -3.96 4.39 -4.40
N PHE A 147 -2.83 4.96 -4.81
CA PHE A 147 -2.58 5.46 -6.16
C PHE A 147 -2.23 4.33 -7.13
N LEU A 148 -2.43 4.61 -8.42
CA LEU A 148 -2.17 3.67 -9.50
C LEU A 148 -1.06 4.15 -10.43
N ILE A 149 -0.02 3.33 -10.57
CA ILE A 149 1.10 3.57 -11.48
C ILE A 149 0.74 3.01 -12.86
N THR A 150 0.57 3.87 -13.86
CA THR A 150 0.31 3.45 -15.26
C THR A 150 1.49 3.80 -16.16
N ASN A 151 1.58 3.20 -17.35
CA ASN A 151 2.70 3.41 -18.28
C ASN A 151 3.09 4.89 -18.52
N LYS A 152 2.13 5.82 -18.45
CA LYS A 152 2.37 7.25 -18.77
C LYS A 152 1.95 8.23 -17.67
N LYS A 153 1.23 7.76 -16.65
CA LYS A 153 0.61 8.61 -15.62
C LYS A 153 0.61 7.92 -14.27
N ILE A 154 0.55 8.71 -13.21
CA ILE A 154 0.21 8.23 -11.87
C ILE A 154 -1.19 8.75 -11.56
N LEU A 155 -2.15 7.87 -11.31
CA LEU A 155 -3.50 8.27 -10.91
C LEU A 155 -3.55 8.29 -9.39
N VAL A 156 -3.72 9.47 -8.81
CA VAL A 156 -3.72 9.66 -7.35
C VAL A 156 -5.15 9.92 -6.91
N PRO A 157 -5.70 9.18 -5.94
CA PRO A 157 -7.03 9.49 -5.41
C PRO A 157 -7.00 10.83 -4.70
N VAL A 158 -8.03 11.66 -4.89
CA VAL A 158 -8.18 12.94 -4.20
C VAL A 158 -9.54 13.02 -3.51
N TYR A 159 -9.61 13.79 -2.43
CA TYR A 159 -10.72 13.77 -1.49
C TYR A 159 -11.32 15.16 -1.20
N GLY A 160 -10.98 16.17 -2.01
CA GLY A 160 -11.54 17.51 -1.91
C GLY A 160 -10.97 18.33 -0.75
N CYS A 161 -9.68 18.13 -0.42
CA CYS A 161 -9.01 18.84 0.68
C CYS A 161 -7.63 19.37 0.27
N ASP A 162 -7.07 20.28 1.08
CA ASP A 162 -5.81 20.98 0.76
C ASP A 162 -4.62 20.01 0.56
N GLN A 163 -4.67 18.86 1.25
CA GLN A 163 -3.66 17.81 1.18
C GLN A 163 -3.60 17.13 -0.21
N ASP A 164 -4.64 17.27 -1.04
CA ASP A 164 -4.68 16.67 -2.38
C ASP A 164 -3.51 17.17 -3.24
N GLN A 165 -3.21 18.48 -3.17
CA GLN A 165 -2.12 19.08 -3.95
C GLN A 165 -0.74 18.70 -3.39
N GLU A 166 -0.62 18.58 -2.06
CA GLU A 166 0.60 18.10 -1.41
C GLU A 166 0.91 16.67 -1.85
N ALA A 167 -0.08 15.77 -1.80
CA ALA A 167 0.05 14.38 -2.21
C ALA A 167 0.42 14.24 -3.70
N LEU A 168 -0.26 14.97 -4.59
CA LEU A 168 0.05 14.99 -6.03
C LEU A 168 1.50 15.42 -6.30
N LYS A 169 1.97 16.44 -5.58
CA LYS A 169 3.34 16.96 -5.72
C LYS A 169 4.37 15.94 -5.23
N ILE A 170 4.15 15.35 -4.06
CA ILE A 170 5.08 14.36 -3.47
C ILE A 170 5.14 13.14 -4.38
N ILE A 171 4.02 12.53 -4.72
CA ILE A 171 3.96 11.34 -5.58
C ILE A 171 4.58 11.65 -6.95
N GLY A 172 4.20 12.77 -7.58
CA GLY A 172 4.75 13.17 -8.88
C GLY A 172 6.26 13.36 -8.88
N SER A 173 6.86 13.74 -7.76
CA SER A 173 8.32 13.95 -7.67
C SER A 173 9.13 12.65 -7.84
N PHE A 174 8.54 11.49 -7.57
CA PHE A 174 9.19 10.18 -7.75
C PHE A 174 9.14 9.65 -9.20
N PHE A 175 8.29 10.23 -10.05
CA PHE A 175 8.07 9.76 -11.41
C PHE A 175 8.25 10.90 -12.42
N PRO A 176 9.50 11.34 -12.69
CA PRO A 176 9.76 12.51 -13.54
C PRO A 176 9.20 12.38 -14.97
N ASP A 177 9.11 11.14 -15.46
CA ASP A 177 8.61 10.84 -16.81
C ASP A 177 7.08 10.58 -16.86
N ARG A 178 6.38 10.69 -15.72
CA ARG A 178 4.93 10.42 -15.63
C ARG A 178 4.22 11.57 -14.95
N LYS A 179 3.09 11.98 -15.51
CA LYS A 179 2.25 13.02 -14.89
C LYS A 179 1.40 12.41 -13.77
N ALA A 180 1.49 12.96 -12.56
CA ALA A 180 0.53 12.71 -11.49
C ALA A 180 -0.80 13.43 -11.80
N VAL A 181 -1.91 12.71 -11.74
CA VAL A 181 -3.26 13.19 -12.05
C VAL A 181 -4.19 12.80 -10.92
N GLY A 182 -4.85 13.80 -10.33
CA GLY A 182 -5.85 13.58 -9.29
C GLY A 182 -7.14 13.03 -9.88
N ILE A 183 -7.71 12.01 -9.24
CA ILE A 183 -9.03 11.44 -9.56
C ILE A 183 -9.88 11.54 -8.30
N ASP A 184 -11.01 12.23 -8.38
CA ASP A 184 -11.96 12.32 -7.26
C ASP A 184 -12.45 10.92 -6.89
N CYS A 185 -12.12 10.50 -5.67
CA CYS A 185 -12.46 9.19 -5.14
C CYS A 185 -13.38 9.28 -3.92
N CYS A 186 -14.00 10.43 -3.64
CA CYS A 186 -14.95 10.59 -2.54
C CYS A 186 -16.12 9.61 -2.64
N ALA A 187 -16.61 9.36 -3.86
CA ALA A 187 -17.66 8.37 -4.09
C ALA A 187 -17.13 6.93 -4.09
N LEU A 188 -15.89 6.71 -4.52
CA LEU A 188 -15.31 5.37 -4.59
C LEU A 188 -14.99 4.82 -3.19
N VAL A 189 -14.46 5.68 -2.31
CA VAL A 189 -14.04 5.30 -0.96
C VAL A 189 -15.20 4.94 -0.03
N THR A 190 -16.44 5.27 -0.40
CA THR A 190 -17.62 4.76 0.33
C THR A 190 -17.80 3.25 0.18
N GLY A 191 -17.13 2.64 -0.81
CA GLY A 191 -17.00 1.19 -0.97
C GLY A 191 -15.72 0.61 -0.34
N PHE A 192 -15.11 1.33 0.62
CA PHE A 192 -13.92 0.91 1.38
C PHE A 192 -12.62 0.73 0.59
N GLY A 193 -12.53 1.26 -0.63
CA GLY A 193 -11.30 1.21 -1.43
C GLY A 193 -11.14 2.39 -2.38
N SER A 194 -10.00 2.46 -3.06
CA SER A 194 -9.73 3.52 -4.04
C SER A 194 -9.21 2.97 -5.37
N ILE A 195 -8.49 3.81 -6.13
CA ILE A 195 -8.09 3.53 -7.51
C ILE A 195 -7.27 2.25 -7.62
N HIS A 196 -6.35 2.00 -6.68
CA HIS A 196 -5.52 0.80 -6.71
C HIS A 196 -6.38 -0.46 -6.53
N CYS A 197 -7.29 -0.47 -5.55
CA CYS A 197 -8.15 -1.60 -5.22
C CYS A 197 -9.03 -2.09 -6.39
N VAL A 198 -9.42 -1.20 -7.30
CA VAL A 198 -10.28 -1.51 -8.45
C VAL A 198 -9.50 -1.78 -9.74
N SER A 199 -8.20 -2.00 -9.64
CA SER A 199 -7.30 -2.15 -10.78
C SER A 199 -6.38 -3.36 -10.65
N MET A 200 -5.91 -3.87 -11.79
CA MET A 200 -4.85 -4.89 -11.82
C MET A 200 -3.98 -4.68 -13.05
N HIS A 201 -2.67 -4.71 -12.86
CA HIS A 201 -1.72 -4.60 -13.96
C HIS A 201 -1.54 -5.93 -14.68
N VAL A 202 -1.45 -5.87 -16.01
CA VAL A 202 -0.97 -6.96 -16.84
C VAL A 202 0.37 -6.50 -17.44
N PRO A 203 1.51 -7.05 -16.99
CA PRO A 203 2.81 -6.76 -17.58
C PRO A 203 2.81 -7.08 -19.09
N VAL A 204 3.55 -6.29 -19.87
CA VAL A 204 3.71 -6.47 -21.33
C VAL A 204 5.03 -7.13 -21.68
#